data_AF-A0A3Q3IQN6-F1
#
_entry.id   AF-A0A3Q3IQN6-F1
#
_cell.length_a   1.000
_cell.length_b   1.000
_cell.length_c   1.000
_cell.angle_alpha   90.00
_cell.angle_beta   90.00
_cell.angle_gamma   90.00
#
_symmetry.space_group_name_H-M   'P 1'
#
loop_
_entity.id
_entity.type
_entity.pdbx_description
1 polymer ?
#
loop_
_entity_poly.entity_id
_entity_poly.type
_entity_poly.pdbx_seq_one_letter_code
_entity_poly.pdbx_strand_id
1 'polypeptide(L)'
;MLATRALLSKQTLAVLSRQPACFVHHGDYGNWGNTNIAVVFSGCGWWDGTDVHEGVYTMYHLSRNGARFQMFAPNQQQMQVMDHMRKQPASGENRNMMMESARFSHDQGMMQMQDLSKLDVNNFDGVIFPGGHGITKNLSSFVKEGKDCKLHNDVERVLKDFHRSHKPIGLASMAPVLACRVLPGIEVTMGYERDENTRWGNWPYTNMVQAVKNMGAHHNVREPYEAYVDEKNKVVSTPSFMWETENHYHYIFDGIGNMVKHVMRMSTK
;
A
#
# COMPACT_ATOMS: atom_id res chain seq x y z
N MET A 1 -28.62 11.59 -50.81
CA MET A 1 -27.62 10.59 -50.39
C MET A 1 -26.69 11.18 -49.32
N LEU A 2 -27.17 11.43 -48.08
CA LEU A 2 -26.36 12.11 -47.05
C LEU A 2 -26.72 11.68 -45.61
N ALA A 3 -27.06 10.40 -45.39
CA ALA A 3 -27.51 9.93 -44.07
C ALA A 3 -26.79 8.69 -43.52
N THR A 4 -25.75 8.17 -44.20
CA THR A 4 -25.17 6.86 -43.83
C THR A 4 -23.72 6.90 -43.31
N ARG A 5 -23.05 8.05 -43.34
CA ARG A 5 -21.65 8.15 -42.86
C ARG A 5 -21.49 8.53 -41.38
N ALA A 6 -22.52 9.03 -40.72
CA ALA A 6 -22.42 9.51 -39.33
C ALA A 6 -22.57 8.40 -38.26
N LEU A 7 -23.15 7.24 -38.59
CA LEU A 7 -23.32 6.15 -37.63
C LEU A 7 -22.09 5.23 -37.50
N LEU A 8 -21.28 5.11 -38.55
CA LEU A 8 -20.08 4.25 -38.52
C LEU A 8 -18.91 4.84 -37.72
N SER A 9 -18.84 6.16 -37.52
CA SER A 9 -17.75 6.77 -36.73
C SER A 9 -17.99 6.72 -35.21
N LYS A 10 -19.26 6.66 -34.77
CA LYS A 10 -19.58 6.55 -33.33
C LYS A 10 -19.32 5.17 -32.75
N GLN A 11 -19.42 4.11 -33.56
CA GLN A 11 -19.14 2.74 -33.10
C GLN A 11 -17.64 2.41 -33.08
N THR A 12 -16.82 3.08 -33.89
CA THR A 12 -15.35 2.87 -33.88
C THR A 12 -14.64 3.58 -32.73
N LEU A 13 -15.19 4.70 -32.23
CA LEU A 13 -14.62 5.42 -31.08
C LEU A 13 -14.86 4.72 -29.73
N ALA A 14 -15.90 3.90 -29.61
CA ALA A 14 -16.19 3.15 -28.37
C ALA A 14 -15.28 1.92 -28.18
N VAL A 15 -14.61 1.46 -29.24
CA VAL A 15 -13.68 0.31 -29.19
C VAL A 15 -12.27 0.74 -28.75
N LEU A 16 -11.94 2.03 -28.86
CA LEU A 16 -10.62 2.59 -28.51
C LEU A 16 -10.45 2.92 -27.02
N SER A 17 -11.48 2.79 -26.20
CA SER A 17 -11.42 3.11 -24.76
C SER A 17 -11.33 1.90 -23.83
N ARG A 18 -11.44 0.67 -24.35
CA ARG A 18 -11.25 -0.52 -23.54
C ARG A 18 -9.77 -0.86 -23.48
N GLN A 19 -9.20 -0.86 -22.27
CA GLN A 19 -7.89 -1.45 -22.04
C GLN A 19 -7.85 -2.85 -22.68
N PRO A 20 -6.75 -3.23 -23.35
CA PRO A 20 -6.63 -4.56 -23.91
C PRO A 20 -6.85 -5.58 -22.78
N ALA A 21 -7.96 -6.32 -22.87
CA ALA A 21 -8.31 -7.33 -21.90
C ALA A 21 -7.24 -8.42 -21.96
N CYS A 22 -6.34 -8.44 -20.99
CA CYS A 22 -5.36 -9.52 -20.88
C CYS A 22 -6.12 -10.77 -20.40
N PHE A 23 -6.42 -11.65 -21.37
CA PHE A 23 -7.38 -12.77 -21.37
C PHE A 23 -7.23 -13.84 -20.26
N VAL A 24 -6.30 -13.69 -19.31
CA VAL A 24 -5.82 -14.80 -18.47
C VAL A 24 -6.56 -14.98 -17.13
N HIS A 25 -7.50 -14.11 -16.74
CA HIS A 25 -8.30 -14.37 -15.52
C HIS A 25 -9.76 -13.95 -15.72
N HIS A 26 -10.60 -14.90 -16.12
CA HIS A 26 -12.06 -14.82 -15.97
C HIS A 26 -12.40 -15.27 -14.54
N GLY A 27 -12.40 -14.33 -13.60
CA GLY A 27 -13.09 -14.47 -12.32
C GLY A 27 -14.04 -13.28 -12.18
N ASP A 28 -15.08 -13.41 -11.34
CA ASP A 28 -16.18 -12.45 -11.10
C ASP A 28 -15.75 -11.07 -10.53
N TYR A 29 -14.55 -10.60 -10.83
CA TYR A 29 -13.99 -9.37 -10.31
C TYR A 29 -14.32 -8.22 -11.26
N GLY A 30 -15.10 -7.27 -10.73
CA GLY A 30 -15.66 -6.14 -11.47
C GLY A 30 -14.64 -5.37 -12.31
N ASN A 31 -15.11 -4.78 -13.39
CA ASN A 31 -14.33 -3.83 -14.18
C ASN A 31 -14.24 -2.51 -13.39
N TRP A 32 -13.30 -2.40 -12.45
CA TRP A 32 -13.08 -1.21 -11.62
C TRP A 32 -12.35 -0.09 -12.38
N GLY A 33 -12.50 -0.05 -13.72
CA GLY A 33 -11.72 0.72 -14.69
C GLY A 33 -11.57 2.22 -14.43
N ASN A 34 -12.32 2.78 -13.47
CA ASN A 34 -12.35 4.20 -13.13
C ASN A 34 -11.94 4.51 -11.68
N THR A 35 -11.69 3.52 -10.83
CA THR A 35 -11.25 3.78 -9.45
C THR A 35 -9.84 4.36 -9.46
N ASN A 36 -9.64 5.49 -8.77
CA ASN A 36 -8.35 6.15 -8.67
C ASN A 36 -7.75 6.00 -7.27
N ILE A 37 -6.61 5.32 -7.14
CA ILE A 37 -6.00 5.00 -5.85
C ILE A 37 -4.70 5.78 -5.66
N ALA A 38 -4.55 6.42 -4.49
CA ALA A 38 -3.25 6.97 -4.09
C ALA A 38 -2.38 5.85 -3.50
N VAL A 39 -1.10 5.80 -3.85
CA VAL A 39 -0.14 4.87 -3.26
C VAL A 39 1.00 5.66 -2.62
N VAL A 40 1.22 5.48 -1.32
CA VAL A 40 2.20 6.25 -0.55
C VAL A 40 3.43 5.41 -0.24
N PHE A 41 4.57 5.82 -0.77
CA PHE A 41 5.88 5.20 -0.61
C PHE A 41 6.72 5.92 0.44
N SER A 42 7.77 5.24 0.92
CA SER A 42 8.64 5.70 2.01
C SER A 42 10.14 5.60 1.68
N GLY A 43 10.50 5.46 0.41
CA GLY A 43 11.84 5.12 -0.08
C GLY A 43 11.79 3.84 -0.95
N CYS A 44 12.93 3.22 -1.21
CA CYS A 44 13.01 2.00 -2.04
C CYS A 44 14.01 0.98 -1.45
N GLY A 45 13.50 0.02 -0.69
CA GLY A 45 14.28 -1.00 0.00
C GLY A 45 13.63 -1.45 1.31
N TRP A 46 13.65 -2.76 1.60
CA TRP A 46 13.03 -3.34 2.80
C TRP A 46 13.50 -2.69 4.11
N TRP A 47 14.79 -2.35 4.22
CA TRP A 47 15.38 -1.89 5.49
C TRP A 47 15.37 -0.37 5.69
N ASP A 48 15.17 0.42 4.64
CA ASP A 48 15.26 1.89 4.71
C ASP A 48 14.17 2.64 3.93
N GLY A 49 13.22 1.93 3.33
CA GLY A 49 12.11 2.51 2.58
C GLY A 49 10.94 1.55 2.44
N THR A 50 10.23 1.66 1.32
CA THR A 50 9.16 0.72 0.97
C THR A 50 9.76 -0.57 0.44
N ASP A 51 9.20 -1.71 0.86
CA ASP A 51 9.57 -2.99 0.30
C ASP A 51 9.31 -3.04 -1.22
N VAL A 52 10.31 -3.50 -1.97
CA VAL A 52 10.25 -3.50 -3.43
C VAL A 52 9.17 -4.45 -3.94
N HIS A 53 9.02 -5.63 -3.32
CA HIS A 53 8.02 -6.60 -3.74
C HIS A 53 6.63 -6.14 -3.37
N GLU A 54 6.41 -5.61 -2.16
CA GLU A 54 5.08 -5.10 -1.78
C GLU A 54 4.64 -3.92 -2.64
N GLY A 55 5.57 -2.99 -2.93
CA GLY A 55 5.32 -1.87 -3.84
C GLY A 55 4.92 -2.35 -5.23
N VAL A 56 5.71 -3.24 -5.83
CA VAL A 56 5.45 -3.80 -7.17
C VAL A 56 4.16 -4.64 -7.20
N TYR A 57 3.90 -5.47 -6.20
CA TYR A 57 2.69 -6.29 -6.12
C TYR A 57 1.44 -5.43 -5.96
N THR A 58 1.51 -4.36 -5.16
CA THR A 58 0.42 -3.38 -5.04
C THR A 58 0.11 -2.75 -6.40
N MET A 59 1.12 -2.24 -7.10
CA MET A 59 0.96 -1.64 -8.43
C MET A 59 0.44 -2.66 -9.46
N TYR A 60 0.97 -3.89 -9.44
CA TYR A 60 0.53 -4.97 -10.31
C TYR A 60 -0.96 -5.25 -10.09
N HIS A 61 -1.40 -5.46 -8.84
CA HIS A 61 -2.78 -5.80 -8.56
C HIS A 61 -3.74 -4.65 -8.85
N LEU A 62 -3.33 -3.40 -8.59
CA LEU A 62 -4.11 -2.22 -8.99
C LEU A 62 -4.29 -2.19 -10.51
N SER A 63 -3.20 -2.31 -11.27
CA SER A 63 -3.25 -2.34 -12.74
C SER A 63 -4.06 -3.51 -13.28
N ARG A 64 -3.87 -4.71 -12.70
CA ARG A 64 -4.55 -5.94 -13.12
C ARG A 64 -6.07 -5.86 -12.92
N ASN A 65 -6.52 -5.13 -11.91
CA ASN A 65 -7.93 -4.89 -11.63
C ASN A 65 -8.50 -3.62 -12.32
N GLY A 66 -7.73 -2.99 -13.21
CA GLY A 66 -8.16 -1.84 -14.01
C GLY A 66 -8.14 -0.50 -13.26
N ALA A 67 -7.56 -0.44 -12.06
CA ALA A 67 -7.45 0.81 -11.32
C ALA A 67 -6.50 1.79 -12.01
N ARG A 68 -6.79 3.08 -11.88
CA ARG A 68 -5.78 4.13 -12.05
C ARG A 68 -5.12 4.38 -10.70
N PHE A 69 -3.85 4.73 -10.69
CA PHE A 69 -3.18 5.10 -9.45
C PHE A 69 -2.11 6.17 -9.66
N GLN A 70 -1.84 6.92 -8.59
CA GLN A 70 -0.80 7.93 -8.52
C GLN A 70 0.07 7.66 -7.29
N MET A 71 1.38 7.75 -7.48
CA MET A 71 2.36 7.47 -6.44
C MET A 71 2.80 8.77 -5.76
N PHE A 72 2.94 8.70 -4.44
CA PHE A 72 3.35 9.81 -3.59
C PHE A 72 4.43 9.38 -2.61
N ALA A 73 5.30 10.30 -2.22
CA ALA A 73 6.25 10.10 -1.13
C ALA A 73 6.62 11.46 -0.49
N PRO A 74 6.95 11.52 0.81
CA PRO A 74 7.45 12.75 1.41
C PRO A 74 8.77 13.17 0.76
N ASN A 75 8.91 14.44 0.39
CA ASN A 75 10.16 14.98 -0.14
C ASN A 75 11.13 15.37 0.99
N GLN A 76 11.60 14.38 1.73
CA GLN A 76 12.54 14.56 2.84
C GLN A 76 13.61 13.45 2.84
N GLN A 77 14.69 13.67 3.60
CA GLN A 77 15.74 12.67 3.80
C GLN A 77 15.19 11.44 4.54
N GLN A 78 15.64 10.25 4.15
CA GLN A 78 15.44 9.03 4.94
C GLN A 78 16.14 9.18 6.29
N MET A 79 15.62 8.52 7.32
CA MET A 79 16.28 8.48 8.64
C MET A 79 17.69 7.88 8.54
N GLN A 80 17.86 6.88 7.68
CA GLN A 80 19.08 6.12 7.50
C GLN A 80 19.10 5.49 6.11
N VAL A 81 20.29 5.29 5.55
CA VAL A 81 20.52 4.50 4.34
C VAL A 81 21.12 3.16 4.75
N MET A 82 20.62 2.05 4.19
CA MET A 82 21.04 0.71 4.58
C MET A 82 21.74 -0.02 3.43
N ASP A 83 22.92 -0.58 3.73
CA ASP A 83 23.50 -1.64 2.90
C ASP A 83 22.69 -2.91 3.14
N HIS A 84 21.84 -3.26 2.17
CA HIS A 84 20.93 -4.40 2.28
C HIS A 84 21.66 -5.75 2.22
N MET A 85 22.85 -5.82 1.62
CA MET A 85 23.65 -7.05 1.58
C MET A 85 24.28 -7.33 2.95
N ARG A 86 24.78 -6.27 3.60
CA ARG A 86 25.41 -6.37 4.93
C ARG A 86 24.40 -6.23 6.08
N LYS A 87 23.16 -5.85 5.79
CA LYS A 87 22.10 -5.55 6.77
C LYS A 87 22.55 -4.52 7.82
N GLN A 88 23.32 -3.52 7.39
CA GLN A 88 23.90 -2.52 8.28
C GLN A 88 23.78 -1.11 7.67
N PRO A 89 23.90 -0.05 8.49
CA PRO A 89 23.89 1.31 7.98
C PRO A 89 25.04 1.58 7.00
N ALA A 90 24.75 2.23 5.88
CA ALA A 90 25.77 2.74 4.97
C ALA A 90 26.42 3.99 5.58
N SER A 91 27.76 4.05 5.56
CA SER A 91 28.49 5.18 6.16
C SER A 91 28.57 6.35 5.17
N GLY A 92 28.17 7.55 5.61
CA GLY A 92 28.32 8.79 4.83
C GLY A 92 27.30 8.99 3.70
N GLU A 93 26.30 8.11 3.56
CA GLU A 93 25.25 8.25 2.56
C GLU A 93 23.99 8.91 3.11
N ASN A 94 23.41 9.82 2.31
CA ASN A 94 22.09 10.39 2.56
C ASN A 94 21.25 10.25 1.28
N ARG A 95 20.01 9.80 1.43
CA ARG A 95 19.06 9.63 0.32
C ARG A 95 17.71 10.22 0.69
N ASN A 96 17.02 10.76 -0.32
CA ASN A 96 15.70 11.35 -0.15
C ASN A 96 14.61 10.32 -0.48
N MET A 97 13.61 10.22 0.40
CA MET A 97 12.50 9.27 0.26
C MET A 97 11.80 9.37 -1.10
N MET A 98 11.46 10.57 -1.54
CA MET A 98 10.76 10.79 -2.82
C MET A 98 11.64 10.44 -4.02
N MET A 99 12.91 10.84 -4.00
CA MET A 99 13.86 10.50 -5.06
C MET A 99 14.06 8.98 -5.17
N GLU A 100 14.23 8.28 -4.04
CA GLU A 100 14.38 6.82 -4.06
C GLU A 100 13.07 6.13 -4.44
N SER A 101 11.92 6.62 -3.98
CA SER A 101 10.61 6.09 -4.37
C SER A 101 10.34 6.27 -5.87
N ALA A 102 10.89 7.31 -6.51
CA ALA A 102 10.70 7.54 -7.96
C ALA A 102 11.25 6.39 -8.83
N ARG A 103 12.08 5.49 -8.27
CA ARG A 103 12.50 4.24 -8.91
C ARG A 103 11.32 3.33 -9.30
N PHE A 104 10.19 3.39 -8.57
CA PHE A 104 8.98 2.63 -8.93
C PHE A 104 8.24 3.21 -10.14
N SER A 105 8.36 4.52 -10.40
CA SER A 105 7.52 5.22 -11.38
C SER A 105 8.03 5.22 -12.82
N HIS A 106 9.31 4.88 -13.05
CA HIS A 106 9.99 5.03 -14.35
C HIS A 106 9.86 6.41 -15.02
N ASP A 107 9.38 7.43 -14.29
CA ASP A 107 9.19 8.84 -14.70
C ASP A 107 8.51 9.06 -16.07
N GLN A 108 7.48 8.25 -16.38
CA GLN A 108 6.69 8.42 -17.62
C GLN A 108 5.33 9.07 -17.36
N GLY A 109 5.14 10.28 -17.88
CA GLY A 109 3.85 10.95 -17.97
C GLY A 109 3.12 11.09 -16.63
N MET A 110 1.86 10.63 -16.56
CA MET A 110 1.02 10.72 -15.36
C MET A 110 1.48 9.84 -14.18
N MET A 111 2.51 9.01 -14.34
CA MET A 111 3.03 8.16 -13.26
C MET A 111 4.19 8.78 -12.49
N GLN A 112 4.60 10.02 -12.81
CA GLN A 112 5.66 10.71 -12.08
C GLN A 112 5.36 10.74 -10.57
N MET A 113 6.36 10.38 -9.75
CA MET A 113 6.28 10.46 -8.29
C MET A 113 5.94 11.88 -7.86
N GLN A 114 4.94 12.04 -6.99
CA GLN A 114 4.53 13.33 -6.46
C GLN A 114 4.89 13.49 -4.97
N ASP A 115 5.08 14.74 -4.56
CA ASP A 115 5.26 15.06 -3.14
C ASP A 115 3.96 14.76 -2.38
N LEU A 116 4.04 14.03 -1.27
CA LEU A 116 2.89 13.65 -0.45
C LEU A 116 2.07 14.87 0.05
N SER A 117 2.72 16.03 0.21
CA SER A 117 2.04 17.28 0.56
C SER A 117 1.00 17.72 -0.46
N LYS A 118 1.11 17.28 -1.73
CA LYS A 118 0.18 17.59 -2.82
C LYS A 118 -1.01 16.64 -2.91
N LEU A 119 -1.03 15.58 -2.11
CA LEU A 119 -2.12 14.62 -2.11
C LEU A 119 -3.40 15.27 -1.54
N ASP A 120 -4.37 15.48 -2.42
CA ASP A 120 -5.75 15.87 -2.09
C ASP A 120 -6.68 14.65 -2.15
N VAL A 121 -7.30 14.34 -1.02
CA VAL A 121 -8.24 13.23 -0.85
C VAL A 121 -9.40 13.27 -1.85
N ASN A 122 -9.80 14.44 -2.36
CA ASN A 122 -10.93 14.57 -3.29
C ASN A 122 -10.65 13.96 -4.66
N ASN A 123 -9.38 13.81 -5.04
CA ASN A 123 -8.97 13.29 -6.35
C ASN A 123 -8.84 11.76 -6.39
N PHE A 124 -9.00 11.07 -5.25
CA PHE A 124 -8.79 9.63 -5.12
C PHE A 124 -9.98 8.96 -4.45
N ASP A 125 -10.21 7.69 -4.75
CA ASP A 125 -11.26 6.86 -4.16
C ASP A 125 -10.75 5.96 -3.03
N GLY A 126 -9.44 5.93 -2.79
CA GLY A 126 -8.80 5.17 -1.72
C GLY A 126 -7.29 5.45 -1.66
N VAL A 127 -6.64 5.00 -0.58
CA VAL A 127 -5.19 5.11 -0.40
C VAL A 127 -4.60 3.78 0.06
N ILE A 128 -3.42 3.44 -0.44
CA ILE A 128 -2.67 2.24 -0.03
C ILE A 128 -1.27 2.64 0.43
N PHE A 129 -0.84 2.05 1.54
CA PHE A 129 0.52 2.10 2.06
C PHE A 129 1.13 0.69 1.99
N PRO A 130 2.00 0.41 1.00
CA PRO A 130 2.86 -0.76 1.05
C PRO A 130 3.80 -0.68 2.27
N GLY A 131 4.24 -1.82 2.77
CA GLY A 131 5.09 -1.93 3.95
C GLY A 131 6.58 -1.69 3.68
N GLY A 132 7.41 -2.30 4.52
CA GLY A 132 8.85 -2.04 4.62
C GLY A 132 9.20 -1.18 5.83
N HIS A 133 10.48 -1.18 6.23
CA HIS A 133 10.94 -0.48 7.43
C HIS A 133 10.90 1.05 7.30
N GLY A 134 10.73 1.59 6.09
CA GLY A 134 10.46 3.02 5.90
C GLY A 134 9.18 3.48 6.61
N ILE A 135 8.22 2.59 6.87
CA ILE A 135 7.04 2.89 7.70
C ILE A 135 7.45 3.32 9.12
N THR A 136 8.34 2.55 9.75
CA THR A 136 8.72 2.74 11.16
C THR A 136 9.91 3.68 11.35
N LYS A 137 10.69 3.90 10.29
CA LYS A 137 11.87 4.79 10.28
C LYS A 137 11.58 6.16 9.68
N ASN A 138 10.83 6.24 8.60
CA ASN A 138 10.69 7.48 7.83
C ASN A 138 9.30 8.10 7.95
N LEU A 139 8.23 7.30 7.89
CA LEU A 139 6.85 7.79 8.00
C LEU A 139 6.37 7.94 9.46
N SER A 140 7.17 7.45 10.41
CA SER A 140 6.92 7.58 11.85
C SER A 140 8.23 7.54 12.64
N SER A 141 8.14 7.90 13.92
CA SER A 141 9.22 7.72 14.91
C SER A 141 9.17 6.36 15.62
N PHE A 142 8.45 5.36 15.08
CA PHE A 142 8.16 4.10 15.77
C PHE A 142 9.41 3.35 16.23
N VAL A 143 10.48 3.33 15.44
CA VAL A 143 11.74 2.68 15.86
C VAL A 143 12.31 3.26 17.16
N LYS A 144 12.04 4.55 17.46
CA LYS A 144 12.55 5.23 18.67
C LYS A 144 11.52 5.25 19.81
N GLU A 145 10.25 5.42 19.48
CA GLU A 145 9.19 5.76 20.44
C GLU A 145 8.13 4.65 20.60
N GLY A 146 8.20 3.58 19.81
CA GLY A 146 7.28 2.43 19.89
C GLY A 146 5.82 2.87 19.80
N LYS A 147 5.00 2.44 20.79
CA LYS A 147 3.57 2.78 20.83
C LYS A 147 3.27 4.29 20.91
N ASP A 148 4.21 5.08 21.42
CA ASP A 148 4.05 6.52 21.64
C ASP A 148 4.54 7.35 20.45
N CYS A 149 4.86 6.69 19.33
CA CYS A 149 5.42 7.33 18.14
C CYS A 149 4.57 8.47 17.60
N LYS A 150 5.21 9.37 16.87
CA LYS A 150 4.58 10.41 16.06
C LYS A 150 4.71 10.03 14.59
N LEU A 151 3.71 10.39 13.80
CA LEU A 151 3.78 10.20 12.36
C LEU A 151 4.39 11.43 11.69
N HIS A 152 4.88 11.26 10.48
CA HIS A 152 5.14 12.37 9.58
C HIS A 152 3.83 13.16 9.36
N ASN A 153 3.90 14.50 9.39
CA ASN A 153 2.71 15.37 9.37
C ASN A 153 1.78 15.10 8.17
N ASP A 154 2.34 14.93 6.96
CA ASP A 154 1.54 14.62 5.78
C ASP A 154 0.91 13.23 5.83
N VAL A 155 1.56 12.25 6.48
CA VAL A 155 1.01 10.89 6.61
C VAL A 155 -0.19 10.91 7.56
N GLU A 156 -0.07 11.60 8.69
CA GLU A 156 -1.17 11.80 9.63
C GLU A 156 -2.35 12.53 8.97
N ARG A 157 -2.06 13.60 8.22
CA ARG A 157 -3.08 14.34 7.46
C ARG A 157 -3.81 13.42 6.49
N VAL A 158 -3.07 12.69 5.64
CA VAL A 158 -3.63 11.78 4.62
C VAL A 158 -4.52 10.72 5.27
N LEU A 159 -4.04 10.01 6.30
CA LEU A 159 -4.83 8.97 6.98
C LEU A 159 -6.15 9.53 7.55
N LYS A 160 -6.08 10.70 8.21
CA LYS A 160 -7.27 11.37 8.76
C LYS A 160 -8.22 11.86 7.66
N ASP A 161 -7.70 12.40 6.56
CA ASP A 161 -8.49 12.88 5.43
C ASP A 161 -9.27 11.73 4.77
N PHE A 162 -8.63 10.60 4.48
CA PHE A 162 -9.29 9.43 3.88
C PHE A 162 -10.32 8.81 4.82
N HIS A 163 -9.99 8.67 6.12
CA HIS A 163 -10.93 8.14 7.11
C HIS A 163 -12.17 9.03 7.26
N ARG A 164 -11.99 10.36 7.42
CA ARG A 164 -13.11 11.32 7.49
C ARG A 164 -13.96 11.35 6.21
N SER A 165 -13.33 11.12 5.06
CA SER A 165 -14.02 11.07 3.77
C SER A 165 -14.69 9.74 3.49
N HIS A 166 -14.66 8.78 4.42
CA HIS A 166 -15.16 7.42 4.26
C HIS A 166 -14.62 6.72 3.00
N LYS A 167 -13.33 6.92 2.72
CA LYS A 167 -12.61 6.28 1.61
C LYS A 167 -11.66 5.21 2.16
N PRO A 168 -11.58 4.03 1.53
CA PRO A 168 -10.81 2.91 2.06
C PRO A 168 -9.31 3.20 2.14
N ILE A 169 -8.70 2.64 3.18
CA ILE A 169 -7.27 2.69 3.48
C ILE A 169 -6.73 1.26 3.47
N GLY A 170 -5.79 0.95 2.58
CA GLY A 170 -5.08 -0.33 2.50
C GLY A 170 -3.70 -0.26 3.15
N LEU A 171 -3.37 -1.25 3.98
CA LEU A 171 -2.14 -1.25 4.80
C LEU A 171 -1.46 -2.63 4.73
N ALA A 172 -0.27 -2.71 4.15
CA ALA A 172 0.49 -3.94 4.10
C ALA A 172 1.60 -4.00 5.17
N SER A 173 1.83 -5.18 5.72
CA SER A 173 2.95 -5.48 6.63
C SER A 173 3.02 -4.54 7.84
N MET A 174 4.02 -3.66 7.91
CA MET A 174 4.21 -2.72 9.02
C MET A 174 3.28 -1.51 8.96
N ALA A 175 2.67 -1.21 7.80
CA ALA A 175 1.84 -0.04 7.58
C ALA A 175 0.66 0.16 8.57
N PRO A 176 0.02 -0.90 9.13
CA PRO A 176 -1.02 -0.74 10.15
C PRO A 176 -0.60 0.10 11.36
N VAL A 177 0.69 0.13 11.71
CA VAL A 177 1.25 1.01 12.76
C VAL A 177 0.81 2.46 12.57
N LEU A 178 0.79 2.94 11.33
CA LEU A 178 0.43 4.33 11.03
C LEU A 178 -1.04 4.60 11.35
N ALA A 179 -1.95 3.77 10.85
CA ALA A 179 -3.39 3.96 11.05
C ALA A 179 -3.78 3.77 12.52
N CYS A 180 -3.26 2.74 13.19
CA CYS A 180 -3.54 2.48 14.61
C CYS A 180 -3.12 3.65 15.50
N ARG A 181 -2.08 4.39 15.11
CA ARG A 181 -1.62 5.53 15.89
C ARG A 181 -2.58 6.72 15.88
N VAL A 182 -3.33 6.92 14.79
CA VAL A 182 -4.11 8.15 14.57
C VAL A 182 -5.61 7.94 14.42
N LEU A 183 -6.07 6.71 14.19
CA LEU A 183 -7.47 6.34 14.05
C LEU A 183 -7.92 5.49 15.25
N PRO A 184 -8.91 5.94 16.03
CA PRO A 184 -9.31 5.25 17.25
C PRO A 184 -10.17 4.01 16.94
N GLY A 185 -9.88 2.90 17.64
CA GLY A 185 -10.75 1.71 17.66
C GLY A 185 -10.91 1.03 16.29
N ILE A 186 -9.87 1.05 15.47
CA ILE A 186 -9.84 0.31 14.21
C ILE A 186 -9.47 -1.16 14.44
N GLU A 187 -9.88 -2.00 13.50
CA GLU A 187 -9.51 -3.41 13.46
C GLU A 187 -8.50 -3.66 12.34
N VAL A 188 -7.42 -4.39 12.65
CA VAL A 188 -6.33 -4.66 11.69
C VAL A 188 -5.80 -6.08 11.83
N THR A 189 -5.05 -6.53 10.84
CA THR A 189 -4.14 -7.68 10.94
C THR A 189 -2.72 -7.26 10.62
N MET A 190 -1.79 -7.85 11.35
CA MET A 190 -0.35 -7.80 11.10
C MET A 190 0.24 -9.23 11.14
N GLY A 191 -0.60 -10.26 11.14
CA GLY A 191 -0.19 -11.66 11.18
C GLY A 191 -0.38 -12.31 12.55
N TYR A 192 0.65 -12.99 13.03
CA TYR A 192 0.59 -13.76 14.28
C TYR A 192 0.99 -12.91 15.49
N GLU A 193 0.42 -13.25 16.65
CA GLU A 193 0.69 -12.53 17.91
C GLU A 193 1.82 -13.14 18.76
N ARG A 194 2.37 -14.28 18.32
CA ARG A 194 3.50 -14.94 18.99
C ARG A 194 4.52 -15.37 17.95
N ASP A 195 5.79 -15.29 18.34
CA ASP A 195 6.89 -15.77 17.51
C ASP A 195 6.67 -17.26 17.24
N GLU A 196 6.54 -17.60 15.97
CA GLU A 196 6.26 -18.96 15.53
C GLU A 196 7.03 -19.24 14.24
N ASN A 197 7.72 -20.38 14.24
CA ASN A 197 8.37 -20.92 13.05
C ASN A 197 7.44 -21.97 12.44
N THR A 198 6.98 -21.69 11.22
CA THR A 198 6.21 -22.64 10.42
C THR A 198 7.14 -23.34 9.44
N ARG A 199 6.61 -24.33 8.71
CA ARG A 199 7.39 -25.04 7.68
C ARG A 199 7.95 -24.13 6.59
N TRP A 200 7.26 -23.03 6.29
CA TRP A 200 7.52 -22.21 5.10
C TRP A 200 7.96 -20.77 5.41
N GLY A 201 8.02 -20.42 6.69
CA GLY A 201 8.45 -19.10 7.15
C GLY A 201 8.29 -18.91 8.65
N ASN A 202 8.62 -17.72 9.13
CA ASN A 202 8.62 -17.36 10.54
C ASN A 202 7.90 -16.03 10.77
N TRP A 203 7.39 -15.83 11.98
CA TRP A 203 6.71 -14.61 12.41
C TRP A 203 7.55 -13.85 13.46
N PRO A 204 8.57 -13.07 13.08
CA PRO A 204 9.51 -12.49 14.05
C PRO A 204 9.08 -11.12 14.60
N TYR A 205 7.99 -10.54 14.07
CA TYR A 205 7.62 -9.14 14.31
C TYR A 205 6.44 -8.98 15.28
N THR A 206 6.24 -9.95 16.19
CA THR A 206 5.06 -9.99 17.08
C THR A 206 5.07 -8.90 18.16
N ASN A 207 6.23 -8.34 18.45
CA ASN A 207 6.37 -7.14 19.28
C ASN A 207 5.63 -5.92 18.69
N MET A 208 5.62 -5.75 17.36
CA MET A 208 4.88 -4.67 16.70
C MET A 208 3.38 -4.91 16.78
N VAL A 209 2.95 -6.17 16.70
CA VAL A 209 1.55 -6.57 16.89
C VAL A 209 1.07 -6.19 18.30
N GLN A 210 1.90 -6.44 19.32
CA GLN A 210 1.57 -6.02 20.68
C GLN A 210 1.55 -4.49 20.83
N ALA A 211 2.44 -3.77 20.13
CA ALA A 211 2.45 -2.31 20.16
C ALA A 211 1.16 -1.71 19.59
N VAL A 212 0.64 -2.21 18.46
CA VAL A 212 -0.63 -1.70 17.88
C VAL A 212 -1.84 -2.03 18.75
N LYS A 213 -1.86 -3.18 19.43
CA LYS A 213 -2.88 -3.49 20.46
C LYS A 213 -2.82 -2.48 21.60
N ASN A 214 -1.62 -2.12 22.04
CA ASN A 214 -1.42 -1.10 23.08
C ASN A 214 -1.76 0.33 22.61
N MET A 215 -1.81 0.58 21.30
CA MET A 215 -2.37 1.82 20.72
C MET A 215 -3.91 1.83 20.70
N GLY A 216 -4.56 0.73 21.09
CA GLY A 216 -6.03 0.60 21.16
C GLY A 216 -6.68 -0.01 19.92
N ALA A 217 -5.89 -0.62 19.02
CA ALA A 217 -6.44 -1.35 17.89
C ALA A 217 -6.85 -2.79 18.27
N HIS A 218 -7.88 -3.31 17.60
CA HIS A 218 -8.25 -4.71 17.70
C HIS A 218 -7.51 -5.51 16.63
N HIS A 219 -6.54 -6.32 17.05
CA HIS A 219 -5.75 -7.13 16.15
C HIS A 219 -6.43 -8.49 15.88
N ASN A 220 -6.45 -8.90 14.62
CA ASN A 220 -7.02 -10.16 14.16
C ASN A 220 -5.95 -11.01 13.46
N VAL A 221 -5.74 -12.23 13.93
CA VAL A 221 -4.77 -13.15 13.33
C VAL A 221 -5.22 -13.57 11.92
N ARG A 222 -4.28 -13.50 10.98
CA ARG A 222 -4.44 -13.90 9.58
C ARG A 222 -3.16 -14.53 9.05
N GLU A 223 -3.34 -15.41 8.07
CA GLU A 223 -2.26 -16.02 7.32
C GLU A 223 -1.61 -15.01 6.34
N PRO A 224 -0.40 -15.26 5.84
CA PRO A 224 0.34 -14.30 5.00
C PRO A 224 -0.37 -13.92 3.69
N TYR A 225 -1.22 -14.82 3.17
CA TYR A 225 -1.99 -14.66 1.94
C TYR A 225 -3.41 -14.12 2.15
N GLU A 226 -3.79 -13.82 3.39
CA GLU A 226 -5.10 -13.30 3.74
C GLU A 226 -5.07 -11.79 3.99
N ALA A 227 -6.24 -11.16 3.93
CA ALA A 227 -6.45 -9.79 4.37
C ALA A 227 -7.54 -9.73 5.44
N TYR A 228 -7.51 -8.71 6.29
CA TYR A 228 -8.58 -8.35 7.21
C TYR A 228 -9.26 -7.05 6.76
N VAL A 229 -10.59 -6.99 6.90
CA VAL A 229 -11.41 -5.83 6.51
C VAL A 229 -12.18 -5.33 7.73
N ASP A 230 -11.84 -4.14 8.21
CA ASP A 230 -12.67 -3.34 9.08
C ASP A 230 -13.70 -2.58 8.22
N GLU A 231 -14.87 -3.18 8.04
CA GLU A 231 -15.95 -2.61 7.23
C GLU A 231 -16.44 -1.25 7.77
N LYS A 232 -16.40 -1.06 9.10
CA LYS A 232 -16.89 0.15 9.76
C LYS A 232 -15.98 1.35 9.47
N ASN A 233 -14.67 1.17 9.60
CA ASN A 233 -13.69 2.24 9.39
C ASN A 233 -13.13 2.28 7.96
N LYS A 234 -13.51 1.31 7.12
CA LYS A 234 -12.95 1.08 5.79
C LYS A 234 -11.43 0.91 5.79
N VAL A 235 -10.91 0.17 6.77
CA VAL A 235 -9.49 -0.16 6.86
C VAL A 235 -9.30 -1.60 6.41
N VAL A 236 -8.40 -1.81 5.44
CA VAL A 236 -8.02 -3.14 4.96
C VAL A 236 -6.55 -3.34 5.28
N SER A 237 -6.19 -4.48 5.85
CA SER A 237 -4.80 -4.80 6.16
C SER A 237 -4.43 -6.23 5.78
N THR A 238 -3.15 -6.45 5.48
CA THR A 238 -2.60 -7.78 5.15
C THR A 238 -1.25 -7.98 5.84
N PRO A 239 -0.95 -9.18 6.40
CA PRO A 239 0.31 -9.41 7.09
C PRO A 239 1.54 -9.31 6.19
N SER A 240 1.48 -9.85 4.97
CA SER A 240 2.58 -9.76 4.00
C SER A 240 3.94 -10.16 4.62
N PHE A 241 5.03 -9.39 4.45
CA PHE A 241 6.36 -9.71 5.00
C PHE A 241 6.50 -9.53 6.51
N MET A 242 5.41 -9.31 7.26
CA MET A 242 5.42 -9.62 8.69
C MET A 242 5.69 -11.11 8.92
N TRP A 243 5.41 -11.94 7.90
CA TRP A 243 5.88 -13.31 7.77
C TRP A 243 7.14 -13.36 6.90
N GLU A 244 8.26 -13.71 7.50
CA GLU A 244 9.52 -13.92 6.78
C GLU A 244 9.50 -15.28 6.09
N THR A 245 9.84 -15.30 4.80
CA THR A 245 9.93 -16.51 4.00
C THR A 245 11.12 -16.44 3.05
N GLU A 246 11.74 -17.58 2.77
CA GLU A 246 12.89 -17.64 1.85
C GLU A 246 12.44 -17.58 0.38
N ASN A 247 11.41 -18.35 0.01
CA ASN A 247 11.06 -18.60 -1.40
C ASN A 247 9.55 -18.53 -1.69
N HIS A 248 8.68 -18.30 -0.70
CA HIS A 248 7.22 -18.40 -0.88
C HIS A 248 6.55 -17.03 -1.09
N TYR A 249 7.12 -16.21 -1.98
CA TYR A 249 6.66 -14.85 -2.28
C TYR A 249 5.25 -14.81 -2.92
N HIS A 250 4.78 -15.94 -3.45
CA HIS A 250 3.42 -16.05 -3.98
C HIS A 250 2.34 -15.83 -2.90
N TYR A 251 2.57 -16.27 -1.65
CA TYR A 251 1.64 -15.96 -0.56
C TYR A 251 1.57 -14.46 -0.28
N ILE A 252 2.71 -13.78 -0.34
CA ILE A 252 2.79 -12.33 -0.17
C ILE A 252 2.04 -11.60 -1.29
N PHE A 253 2.26 -12.06 -2.52
CA PHE A 253 1.55 -11.57 -3.70
C PHE A 253 0.03 -11.76 -3.56
N ASP A 254 -0.43 -12.91 -3.08
CA ASP A 254 -1.85 -13.21 -2.88
C ASP A 254 -2.48 -12.34 -1.78
N GLY A 255 -1.80 -12.16 -0.65
CA GLY A 255 -2.26 -11.30 0.45
C GLY A 255 -2.43 -9.85 0.03
N ILE A 256 -1.44 -9.30 -0.68
CA ILE A 256 -1.54 -7.94 -1.25
C ILE A 256 -2.65 -7.87 -2.30
N GLY A 257 -2.82 -8.91 -3.12
CA GLY A 257 -3.91 -8.99 -4.08
C GLY A 257 -5.29 -8.94 -3.43
N ASN A 258 -5.46 -9.68 -2.32
CA ASN A 258 -6.69 -9.68 -1.54
C ASN A 258 -6.94 -8.31 -0.89
N MET A 259 -5.91 -7.67 -0.32
CA MET A 259 -6.00 -6.30 0.19
C MET A 259 -6.45 -5.32 -0.89
N VAL A 260 -5.80 -5.32 -2.05
CA VAL A 260 -6.14 -4.43 -3.17
C VAL A 260 -7.58 -4.67 -3.62
N LYS A 261 -8.02 -5.92 -3.80
CA LYS A 261 -9.41 -6.23 -4.19
C LYS A 261 -10.42 -5.67 -3.19
N HIS A 262 -10.17 -5.79 -1.89
CA HIS A 262 -11.07 -5.24 -0.86
C HIS A 262 -11.07 -3.71 -0.86
N VAL A 263 -9.93 -3.05 -0.99
CA VAL A 263 -9.85 -1.59 -1.14
C VAL A 263 -10.69 -1.14 -2.34
N MET A 264 -10.47 -1.75 -3.50
CA MET A 264 -11.21 -1.44 -4.73
C MET A 264 -12.73 -1.64 -4.54
N ARG A 265 -13.13 -2.77 -3.92
CA ARG A 265 -14.53 -3.06 -3.56
C ARG A 265 -15.16 -1.97 -2.70
N MET A 266 -14.41 -1.39 -1.78
CA MET A 266 -14.92 -0.37 -0.86
C MET A 266 -14.83 1.06 -1.42
N SER A 267 -14.17 1.22 -2.57
CA SER A 267 -14.03 2.46 -3.33
C SER A 267 -15.18 2.70 -4.32
N THR A 268 -15.96 1.69 -4.69
CA THR A 268 -17.17 1.93 -5.50
C THR A 268 -18.22 2.68 -4.73
N LYS A 269 -18.76 3.70 -5.39
CA LYS A 269 -19.96 4.44 -4.97
C LYS A 269 -21.21 3.60 -5.18
#